data_AF-A0A519X427-F1
#
_entry.id   AF-A0A519X427-F1
#
_cell.length_a   1.000
_cell.length_b   1.000
_cell.length_c   1.000
_cell.angle_alpha   90.00
_cell.angle_beta   90.00
_cell.angle_gamma   90.00
#
_symmetry.space_group_name_H-M   'P 1'
#
loop_
_entity.id
_entity.type
_entity.pdbx_description
1 polymer ?
#
loop_
_entity_poly.entity_id
_entity_poly.type
_entity_poly.pdbx_seq_one_letter_code
_entity_poly.pdbx_strand_id
1 'polypeptide(L)'
;GEDFVNFLGYNPLLSTVDVYLKADYANSKGIDALKASIAKNPVVKEVIYQSSLIDMVNNNINTIGLIILGFAGILLVISVALINNTIRLAIYSQRFLIKSMQLVGATRAFIRKPFILVAALHGLIAAFIAILILLGLLYYAQREIPEIVILRNYAEFGIVLLGLVGIGIFITAISTSFAVSRYLRLKIYDLYR
;
A
#
# COMPACT_ATOMS: atom_id res chain seq x y z
N GLY A 1 12.23 -51.35 22.08
CA GLY A 1 10.80 -51.31 21.72
C GLY A 1 10.64 -52.26 20.57
N GLU A 2 9.79 -53.28 20.72
CA GLU A 2 9.61 -54.31 19.71
C GLU A 2 8.98 -53.73 18.44
N ASP A 3 9.45 -54.22 17.30
CA ASP A 3 9.10 -53.74 15.96
C ASP A 3 7.65 -54.13 15.64
N PHE A 4 6.73 -53.15 15.62
CA PHE A 4 5.28 -53.31 15.50
C PHE A 4 4.83 -54.14 14.28
N VAL A 5 5.70 -54.27 13.28
CA VAL A 5 5.48 -55.07 12.08
C VAL A 5 5.40 -56.57 12.38
N ASN A 6 6.16 -57.05 13.38
CA ASN A 6 6.17 -58.47 13.75
C ASN A 6 4.94 -58.90 14.57
N PHE A 7 4.22 -57.97 15.21
CA PHE A 7 3.04 -58.28 16.01
C PHE A 7 1.73 -58.24 15.20
N LEU A 8 1.65 -57.42 14.15
CA LEU A 8 0.42 -57.22 13.37
C LEU A 8 0.42 -57.96 12.02
N GLY A 9 1.57 -58.38 11.47
CA GLY A 9 1.64 -59.14 10.22
C GLY A 9 1.25 -58.36 8.95
N TYR A 10 0.85 -57.10 9.08
CA TYR A 10 0.58 -56.16 7.99
C TYR A 10 1.04 -54.75 8.37
N ASN A 11 1.29 -53.90 7.38
CA ASN A 11 1.66 -52.50 7.60
C ASN A 11 0.42 -51.68 7.98
N PRO A 12 0.29 -51.18 9.24
CA PRO A 12 -0.86 -50.41 9.68
C PRO A 12 -0.78 -48.93 9.24
N LEU A 13 0.34 -48.48 8.67
CA LEU A 13 0.53 -47.10 8.25
C LEU A 13 -0.18 -46.84 6.92
N LEU A 14 -0.95 -45.76 6.88
CA LEU A 14 -1.55 -45.26 5.64
C LEU A 14 -0.44 -44.69 4.75
N SER A 15 -0.62 -44.80 3.44
CA SER A 15 0.24 -44.10 2.48
C SER A 15 0.04 -42.59 2.61
N THR A 16 1.11 -41.87 2.91
CA THR A 16 1.10 -40.40 3.06
C THR A 16 1.64 -39.74 1.79
N VAL A 17 1.04 -38.61 1.41
CA VAL A 17 1.53 -37.75 0.32
C VAL A 17 1.66 -36.34 0.87
N ASP A 18 2.88 -35.80 0.83
CA ASP A 18 3.15 -34.42 1.24
C ASP A 18 2.84 -33.47 0.09
N VAL A 19 2.00 -32.46 0.36
CA VAL A 19 1.58 -31.46 -0.63
C VAL A 19 2.07 -30.09 -0.20
N TYR A 20 2.93 -29.49 -1.01
CA TYR A 20 3.43 -28.13 -0.79
C TYR A 20 2.57 -27.13 -1.56
N LEU A 21 2.02 -26.15 -0.83
CA LEU A 21 1.26 -25.05 -1.39
C LEU A 21 2.19 -23.95 -1.89
N LYS A 22 1.82 -23.33 -3.01
CA LYS A 22 2.40 -22.05 -3.43
C LYS A 22 1.97 -20.94 -2.47
N ALA A 23 2.83 -19.94 -2.27
CA ALA A 23 2.61 -18.84 -1.34
C ALA A 23 1.24 -18.16 -1.49
N ASP A 24 0.76 -18.00 -2.73
CA ASP A 24 -0.53 -17.36 -3.04
C ASP A 24 -1.74 -18.09 -2.44
N TYR A 25 -1.62 -19.41 -2.23
CA TYR A 25 -2.66 -20.29 -1.68
C TYR A 25 -2.39 -20.71 -0.23
N ALA A 26 -1.25 -20.31 0.34
CA ALA A 26 -0.86 -20.57 1.73
C ALA A 26 -1.57 -19.61 2.72
N ASN A 27 -2.85 -19.35 2.48
CA ASN A 27 -3.71 -18.59 3.37
C ASN A 27 -4.80 -19.51 3.93
N SER A 28 -5.32 -19.17 5.13
CA SER A 28 -6.34 -19.94 5.85
C SER A 28 -7.48 -20.41 4.95
N LYS A 29 -8.05 -19.50 4.13
CA LYS A 29 -9.16 -19.78 3.22
C LYS A 29 -8.78 -20.72 2.06
N GLY A 30 -7.58 -20.58 1.51
CA GLY A 30 -7.07 -21.39 0.41
C GLY A 30 -6.80 -22.82 0.86
N ILE A 31 -6.28 -22.99 2.08
CA ILE A 31 -6.04 -24.30 2.68
C ILE A 31 -7.36 -24.99 3.02
N ASP A 32 -8.32 -24.27 3.59
CA ASP A 32 -9.64 -24.81 3.91
C ASP A 32 -10.40 -25.24 2.63
N ALA A 33 -10.33 -24.44 1.57
CA ALA A 33 -10.92 -24.78 0.28
C ALA A 33 -10.26 -26.00 -0.38
N LEU A 34 -8.94 -26.12 -0.25
CA LEU A 34 -8.19 -27.28 -0.75
C LEU A 34 -8.52 -28.54 0.05
N LYS A 35 -8.55 -28.45 1.38
CA LYS A 35 -8.97 -29.54 2.26
C LYS A 35 -10.37 -30.02 1.91
N ALA A 36 -11.32 -29.11 1.73
CA ALA A 36 -12.69 -29.44 1.33
C ALA A 36 -12.77 -30.11 -0.05
N SER A 37 -11.84 -29.80 -0.96
CA SER A 37 -11.77 -30.42 -2.30
C SER A 37 -11.13 -31.80 -2.26
N ILE A 38 -10.06 -31.98 -1.49
CA ILE A 38 -9.34 -33.25 -1.35
C ILE A 38 -10.16 -34.26 -0.53
N ALA A 39 -10.86 -33.81 0.52
CA ALA A 39 -11.71 -34.65 1.36
C ALA A 39 -12.95 -35.21 0.63
N LYS A 40 -13.28 -34.72 -0.57
CA LYS A 40 -14.35 -35.30 -1.41
C LYS A 40 -13.94 -36.60 -2.09
N ASN A 41 -12.64 -36.90 -2.16
CA ASN A 41 -12.16 -38.13 -2.79
C ASN A 41 -12.21 -39.28 -1.77
N PRO A 42 -12.96 -40.37 -2.03
CA PRO A 42 -13.11 -41.49 -1.10
C PRO A 42 -11.81 -42.26 -0.81
N VAL A 43 -10.75 -42.04 -1.60
CA VAL A 43 -9.41 -42.63 -1.38
C VAL A 43 -8.65 -41.91 -0.25
N VAL A 44 -9.01 -40.68 0.09
CA VAL A 44 -8.30 -39.88 1.10
C VAL A 44 -8.99 -40.04 2.45
N LYS A 45 -8.30 -40.70 3.38
CA LYS A 45 -8.82 -40.99 4.72
C LYS A 45 -8.69 -39.81 5.69
N GLU A 46 -7.62 -39.03 5.61
CA GLU A 46 -7.39 -37.87 6.48
C GLU A 46 -6.49 -36.83 5.79
N VAL A 47 -6.75 -35.55 6.06
CA VAL A 47 -5.90 -34.42 5.63
C VAL A 47 -5.44 -33.69 6.88
N ILE A 48 -4.16 -33.87 7.22
CA ILE A 48 -3.53 -33.26 8.38
C ILE A 48 -2.82 -31.98 7.93
N TYR A 49 -3.21 -30.84 8.50
CA TYR A 49 -2.50 -29.57 8.35
C TYR A 49 -2.52 -28.82 9.68
N GLN A 50 -1.46 -28.09 9.96
CA GLN A 50 -1.33 -27.31 11.19
C GLN A 50 -1.94 -25.91 10.99
N SER A 51 -3.28 -25.83 10.98
CA SER A 51 -4.05 -24.59 10.80
C SER A 51 -3.59 -23.48 11.73
N SER A 52 -3.42 -23.81 13.02
CA SER A 52 -3.13 -22.84 14.08
C SER A 52 -1.89 -21.97 13.80
N LEU A 53 -0.81 -22.52 13.24
CA LEU A 53 0.42 -21.74 13.02
C LEU A 53 0.28 -20.81 11.81
N ILE A 54 -0.32 -21.29 10.73
CA ILE A 54 -0.53 -20.50 9.50
C ILE A 54 -1.55 -19.39 9.75
N ASP A 55 -2.62 -19.69 10.49
CA ASP A 55 -3.63 -18.72 10.88
C ASP A 55 -3.06 -17.63 11.80
N MET A 56 -2.21 -18.00 12.77
CA MET A 56 -1.52 -17.03 13.62
C MET A 56 -0.58 -16.11 12.82
N VAL A 57 0.22 -16.65 11.92
CA VAL A 57 1.13 -15.85 11.07
C VAL A 57 0.33 -14.90 10.18
N ASN A 58 -0.69 -15.40 9.48
CA ASN A 58 -1.51 -14.59 8.59
C ASN A 58 -2.28 -13.50 9.35
N ASN A 59 -2.83 -13.81 10.54
CA ASN A 59 -3.53 -12.82 11.35
C ASN A 59 -2.58 -11.74 11.89
N ASN A 60 -1.35 -12.12 12.27
CA ASN A 60 -0.32 -11.17 12.69
C ASN A 60 0.09 -10.25 11.54
N ILE A 61 0.33 -10.79 10.34
CA ILE A 61 0.65 -10.00 9.15
C ILE A 61 -0.48 -9.01 8.83
N ASN A 62 -1.73 -9.45 8.86
CA ASN A 62 -2.88 -8.58 8.63
C ASN A 62 -3.01 -7.48 9.70
N THR A 63 -2.78 -7.81 10.97
CA THR A 63 -2.83 -6.85 12.08
C THR A 63 -1.74 -5.78 11.93
N ILE A 64 -0.50 -6.20 11.62
CA ILE A 64 0.60 -5.28 11.35
C ILE A 64 0.27 -4.38 10.14
N GLY A 65 -0.28 -4.96 9.07
CA GLY A 65 -0.73 -4.23 7.90
C GLY A 65 -1.77 -3.15 8.23
N LEU A 66 -2.75 -3.46 9.08
CA LEU A 66 -3.75 -2.49 9.55
C LEU A 66 -3.14 -1.36 10.38
N ILE A 67 -2.18 -1.67 11.25
CA ILE A 67 -1.47 -0.67 12.04
C ILE A 67 -0.70 0.28 11.12
N ILE A 68 0.07 -0.26 10.16
CA ILE A 68 0.82 0.54 9.18
C ILE A 68 -0.12 1.42 8.35
N LEU A 69 -1.27 0.88 7.93
CA LEU A 69 -2.29 1.65 7.21
C LEU A 69 -2.86 2.78 8.06
N GLY A 70 -3.06 2.55 9.36
CA GLY A 70 -3.42 3.60 10.32
C GLY A 70 -2.37 4.71 10.41
N PHE A 71 -1.09 4.35 10.55
CA PHE A 71 0.01 5.31 10.54
C PHE A 71 0.09 6.10 9.23
N ALA A 72 -0.08 5.43 8.08
CA ALA A 72 -0.13 6.07 6.77
C ALA A 72 -1.27 7.09 6.68
N GLY A 73 -2.45 6.77 7.23
CA GLY A 73 -3.58 7.69 7.32
C GLY A 73 -3.25 8.96 8.13
N ILE A 74 -2.58 8.81 9.28
CA ILE A 74 -2.15 9.96 10.10
C ILE A 74 -1.14 10.83 9.33
N LEU A 75 -0.14 10.21 8.68
CA LEU A 75 0.85 10.90 7.86
C LEU A 75 0.23 11.66 6.68
N LEU A 76 -0.83 11.09 6.08
CA LEU A 76 -1.61 11.75 5.04
C LEU A 76 -2.25 13.03 5.58
N VAL A 77 -2.91 12.97 6.74
CA VAL A 77 -3.53 14.16 7.37
C VAL A 77 -2.49 15.24 7.65
N ILE A 78 -1.33 14.86 8.20
CA ILE A 78 -0.23 15.80 8.46
C ILE A 78 0.23 16.44 7.15
N SER A 79 0.41 15.65 6.10
CA SER A 79 0.84 16.13 4.79
C SER A 79 -0.17 17.11 4.18
N VAL A 80 -1.48 16.83 4.28
CA VAL A 80 -2.54 17.75 3.83
C VAL A 80 -2.51 19.05 4.63
N ALA A 81 -2.29 18.99 5.94
CA ALA A 81 -2.18 20.17 6.79
C ALA A 81 -0.97 21.05 6.40
N LEU A 82 0.18 20.43 6.14
CA LEU A 82 1.38 21.12 5.65
C LEU A 82 1.13 21.79 4.31
N ILE A 83 0.56 21.06 3.33
CA ILE A 83 0.21 21.62 2.01
C ILE A 83 -0.72 22.83 2.17
N ASN A 84 -1.73 22.73 3.05
CA ASN A 84 -2.66 23.81 3.31
C ASN A 84 -1.95 25.07 3.84
N ASN A 85 -0.97 24.91 4.74
CA ASN A 85 -0.15 26.02 5.23
C ASN A 85 0.75 26.60 4.12
N THR A 86 1.42 25.75 3.36
CA THR A 86 2.28 26.20 2.24
C THR A 86 1.49 26.99 1.19
N ILE A 87 0.28 26.53 0.84
CA ILE A 87 -0.59 27.23 -0.11
C ILE A 87 -1.06 28.59 0.46
N ARG A 88 -1.36 28.67 1.76
CA ARG A 88 -1.68 29.96 2.40
C ARG A 88 -0.54 30.95 2.22
N LEU A 89 0.68 30.54 2.53
CA LEU A 89 1.88 31.37 2.39
C LEU A 89 2.11 31.78 0.94
N ALA A 90 1.95 30.85 0.00
CA ALA A 90 2.11 31.12 -1.43
C ALA A 90 1.09 32.15 -1.95
N ILE A 91 -0.19 32.02 -1.57
CA ILE A 91 -1.24 32.98 -1.95
C ILE A 91 -0.98 34.34 -1.31
N TYR A 92 -0.56 34.39 -0.04
CA TYR A 92 -0.22 35.65 0.61
C TYR A 92 0.93 36.38 -0.09
N SER A 93 1.99 35.65 -0.45
CA SER A 93 3.15 36.18 -1.17
C SER A 93 2.76 36.71 -2.57
N GLN A 94 1.85 36.03 -3.27
CA GLN A 94 1.43 36.39 -4.63
C GLN A 94 0.11 37.18 -4.68
N ARG A 95 -0.32 37.77 -3.55
CA ARG A 95 -1.64 38.41 -3.43
C ARG A 95 -1.91 39.49 -4.49
N PHE A 96 -0.90 40.26 -4.87
CA PHE A 96 -1.03 41.32 -5.87
C PHE A 96 -1.29 40.75 -7.27
N LEU A 97 -0.59 39.68 -7.65
CA LEU A 97 -0.79 38.99 -8.93
C LEU A 97 -2.18 38.38 -9.00
N ILE A 98 -2.60 37.69 -7.93
CA ILE A 98 -3.94 37.09 -7.84
C ILE A 98 -5.03 38.18 -7.95
N LYS A 99 -4.85 39.32 -7.27
CA LYS A 99 -5.78 40.44 -7.34
C LYS A 99 -5.86 41.05 -8.73
N SER A 100 -4.72 41.25 -9.40
CA SER A 100 -4.66 41.73 -10.78
C SER A 100 -5.40 40.79 -11.74
N MET A 101 -5.15 39.48 -11.63
CA MET A 101 -5.87 38.47 -12.42
C MET A 101 -7.39 38.53 -12.19
N GLN A 102 -7.83 38.73 -10.94
CA GLN A 102 -9.25 38.88 -10.62
C GLN A 102 -9.87 40.15 -11.22
N LEU A 103 -9.14 41.27 -11.29
CA LEU A 103 -9.62 42.53 -11.86
C LEU A 103 -9.81 42.45 -13.39
N VAL A 104 -9.02 41.63 -14.07
CA VAL A 104 -9.15 41.36 -15.51
C VAL A 104 -10.22 40.27 -15.79
N GLY A 105 -10.91 39.77 -14.77
CA GLY A 105 -11.99 38.78 -14.91
C GLY A 105 -11.52 37.33 -15.00
N ALA A 106 -10.29 37.01 -14.58
CA ALA A 106 -9.81 35.64 -14.60
C ALA A 106 -10.66 34.73 -13.69
N THR A 107 -11.01 33.55 -14.21
CA THR A 107 -11.77 32.55 -13.46
C THR A 107 -10.93 31.93 -12.34
N ARG A 108 -11.57 31.45 -11.26
CA ARG A 108 -10.87 30.76 -10.16
C ARG A 108 -10.07 29.54 -10.64
N ALA A 109 -10.56 28.85 -11.68
CA ALA A 109 -9.86 27.72 -12.29
C ALA A 109 -8.56 28.15 -12.98
N PHE A 110 -8.57 29.30 -13.66
CA PHE A 110 -7.37 29.86 -14.29
C PHE A 110 -6.28 30.18 -13.26
N ILE A 111 -6.66 30.81 -12.14
CA ILE A 111 -5.73 31.14 -11.05
C ILE A 111 -5.16 29.88 -10.39
N ARG A 112 -5.95 28.79 -10.29
CA ARG A 112 -5.57 27.55 -9.61
C ARG A 112 -4.67 26.64 -10.45
N LYS A 113 -4.81 26.65 -11.78
CA LYS A 113 -4.08 25.78 -12.71
C LYS A 113 -2.55 25.78 -12.48
N PRO A 114 -1.84 26.93 -12.36
CA PRO A 114 -0.40 26.92 -12.13
C PRO A 114 -0.02 26.23 -10.80
N PHE A 115 -0.78 26.45 -9.72
CA PHE A 115 -0.51 25.80 -8.44
C PHE A 115 -0.66 24.28 -8.50
N ILE A 116 -1.70 23.78 -9.19
CA ILE A 116 -1.91 22.34 -9.35
C ILE A 116 -0.79 21.72 -10.20
N LEU A 117 -0.37 22.38 -11.27
CA LEU A 117 0.69 21.88 -12.15
C LEU A 117 2.01 21.77 -11.39
N VAL A 118 2.38 22.81 -10.63
CA VAL A 118 3.56 22.79 -9.78
C VAL A 118 3.45 21.68 -8.72
N ALA A 119 2.30 21.52 -8.07
CA ALA A 119 2.09 20.46 -7.09
C ALA A 119 2.19 19.05 -7.69
N ALA A 120 1.67 18.83 -8.90
CA ALA A 120 1.79 17.56 -9.60
C ALA A 120 3.25 17.23 -9.94
N LEU A 121 4.04 18.22 -10.37
CA LEU A 121 5.48 18.05 -10.59
C LEU A 121 6.22 17.71 -9.29
N HIS A 122 5.89 18.39 -8.18
CA HIS A 122 6.47 18.04 -6.87
C HIS A 122 6.07 16.62 -6.44
N GLY A 123 4.83 16.21 -6.69
CA GLY A 123 4.36 14.85 -6.45
C GLY A 123 5.13 13.80 -7.26
N LEU A 124 5.44 14.10 -8.53
CA LEU A 124 6.26 13.24 -9.38
C LEU A 124 7.69 13.11 -8.85
N ILE A 125 8.33 14.23 -8.49
CA ILE A 125 9.69 14.23 -7.92
C ILE A 125 9.72 13.47 -6.60
N ALA A 126 8.74 13.70 -5.72
CA ALA A 126 8.64 12.98 -4.45
C ALA A 126 8.46 11.47 -4.66
N ALA A 127 7.62 11.07 -5.62
CA ALA A 127 7.44 9.66 -5.96
C ALA A 127 8.75 9.05 -6.49
N PHE A 128 9.48 9.76 -7.35
CA PHE A 128 10.77 9.29 -7.85
C PHE A 128 11.79 9.08 -6.71
N ILE A 129 11.87 10.02 -5.77
CA ILE A 129 12.73 9.88 -4.57
C ILE A 129 12.28 8.68 -3.73
N ALA A 130 10.97 8.52 -3.51
CA ALA A 130 10.44 7.39 -2.75
C ALA A 130 10.77 6.03 -3.41
N ILE A 131 10.71 5.95 -4.75
CA ILE A 131 11.11 4.75 -5.50
C ILE A 131 12.58 4.43 -5.29
N LEU A 132 13.46 5.44 -5.37
CA LEU A 132 14.89 5.23 -5.13
C LEU A 132 15.18 4.71 -3.72
N ILE A 133 14.51 5.28 -2.71
CA ILE A 133 14.62 4.84 -1.33
C ILE A 133 14.10 3.40 -1.18
N LEU A 134 12.94 3.08 -1.77
CA LEU A 134 12.36 1.74 -1.74
C LEU A 134 13.30 0.70 -2.37
N LEU A 135 13.86 0.99 -3.54
CA LEU A 135 14.82 0.12 -4.21
C LEU A 135 16.10 -0.06 -3.38
N GLY A 136 16.62 1.01 -2.80
CA GLY A 136 17.79 0.95 -1.92
C GLY A 136 17.55 0.12 -0.67
N LEU A 137 16.38 0.29 -0.04
CA LEU A 137 15.98 -0.49 1.14
C LEU A 137 15.80 -1.97 0.79
N LEU A 138 15.18 -2.27 -0.36
CA LEU A 138 14.99 -3.63 -0.82
C LEU A 138 16.33 -4.31 -1.13
N TYR A 139 17.25 -3.59 -1.77
CA TYR A 139 18.60 -4.08 -2.03
C TYR A 139 19.36 -4.42 -0.73
N TYR A 140 19.24 -3.56 0.28
CA TYR A 140 19.84 -3.80 1.60
C TYR A 140 19.18 -4.98 2.32
N ALA A 141 17.84 -5.04 2.31
CA ALA A 141 17.08 -6.11 2.95
C ALA A 141 17.38 -7.50 2.36
N GLN A 142 17.60 -7.59 1.04
CA GLN A 142 17.98 -8.85 0.39
C GLN A 142 19.37 -9.36 0.79
N ARG A 143 20.29 -8.46 1.17
CA ARG A 143 21.62 -8.87 1.66
C ARG A 143 21.54 -9.52 3.04
N GLU A 144 20.70 -8.97 3.92
CA GLU A 144 20.55 -9.45 5.30
C GLU A 144 19.59 -10.65 5.39
N ILE A 145 18.55 -10.69 4.54
CA ILE A 145 17.52 -11.73 4.55
C ILE A 145 17.33 -12.24 3.10
N PRO A 146 18.08 -13.27 2.68
CA PRO A 146 18.02 -13.79 1.31
C PRO A 146 16.68 -14.43 0.94
N GLU A 147 15.82 -14.70 1.92
CA GLU A 147 14.45 -15.21 1.74
C GLU A 147 13.43 -14.15 1.30
N ILE A 148 13.82 -12.86 1.22
CA ILE A 148 12.95 -11.78 0.70
C ILE A 148 12.91 -11.86 -0.83
N VAL A 149 11.97 -12.65 -1.34
CA VAL A 149 11.78 -12.96 -2.77
C VAL A 149 10.75 -12.02 -3.43
N ILE A 150 10.74 -10.73 -3.05
CA ILE A 150 9.79 -9.73 -3.59
C ILE A 150 10.07 -9.43 -5.08
N LEU A 151 11.31 -9.61 -5.54
CA LEU A 151 11.73 -9.32 -6.92
C LEU A 151 11.39 -10.42 -7.95
N ARG A 152 10.77 -11.54 -7.56
CA ARG A 152 10.51 -12.65 -8.49
C ARG A 152 9.34 -12.37 -9.43
N ASN A 153 8.37 -11.56 -8.99
CA ASN A 153 7.25 -11.13 -9.81
C ASN A 153 7.40 -9.65 -10.22
N TYR A 154 8.12 -9.43 -11.33
CA TYR A 154 8.33 -8.09 -11.89
C TYR A 154 7.02 -7.36 -12.24
N ALA A 155 5.93 -8.09 -12.51
CA ALA A 155 4.64 -7.48 -12.84
C ALA A 155 3.98 -6.85 -11.61
N GLU A 156 3.87 -7.58 -10.50
CA GLU A 156 3.34 -7.05 -9.24
C GLU A 156 4.18 -5.87 -8.73
N PHE A 157 5.50 -6.01 -8.80
CA PHE A 157 6.41 -4.93 -8.41
C PHE A 157 6.22 -3.68 -9.28
N GLY A 158 6.08 -3.85 -10.60
CA GLY A 158 5.79 -2.76 -11.52
C GLY A 158 4.47 -2.04 -11.20
N ILE A 159 3.42 -2.79 -10.84
CA ILE A 159 2.12 -2.23 -10.43
C ILE A 159 2.27 -1.37 -9.16
N VAL A 160 3.04 -1.83 -8.17
CA VAL A 160 3.29 -1.06 -6.93
C VAL A 160 4.01 0.25 -7.24
N LEU A 161 5.04 0.23 -8.08
CA LEU A 161 5.77 1.45 -8.47
C LEU A 161 4.89 2.44 -9.23
N LEU A 162 4.10 1.96 -10.19
CA LEU A 162 3.16 2.80 -10.93
C LEU A 162 2.06 3.35 -10.00
N GLY A 163 1.57 2.53 -9.08
CA GLY A 163 0.63 2.93 -8.05
C GLY A 163 1.19 4.03 -7.15
N LEU A 164 2.46 3.92 -6.73
CA LEU A 164 3.13 4.91 -5.91
C LEU A 164 3.21 6.29 -6.60
N VAL A 165 3.57 6.31 -7.88
CA VAL A 165 3.60 7.54 -8.68
C VAL A 165 2.20 8.10 -8.86
N GLY A 166 1.24 7.26 -9.26
CA GLY A 166 -0.14 7.67 -9.51
C GLY A 166 -0.80 8.25 -8.26
N ILE A 167 -0.71 7.55 -7.13
CA ILE A 167 -1.27 7.98 -5.85
C ILE A 167 -0.56 9.23 -5.34
N GLY A 168 0.77 9.32 -5.46
CA GLY A 168 1.53 10.50 -5.03
C GLY A 168 1.11 11.78 -5.77
N ILE A 169 1.00 11.70 -7.10
CA ILE A 169 0.52 12.82 -7.93
C ILE A 169 -0.94 13.13 -7.60
N PHE A 170 -1.78 12.11 -7.46
CA PHE A 170 -3.21 12.28 -7.18
C PHE A 170 -3.46 12.96 -5.83
N ILE A 171 -2.81 12.51 -4.76
CA ILE A 171 -2.94 13.08 -3.41
C ILE A 171 -2.45 14.53 -3.41
N THR A 172 -1.28 14.82 -3.98
CA THR A 172 -0.71 16.18 -4.00
C THR A 172 -1.57 17.15 -4.83
N ALA A 173 -2.04 16.70 -6.00
CA ALA A 173 -2.92 17.48 -6.85
C ALA A 173 -4.25 17.78 -6.17
N ILE A 174 -4.92 16.78 -5.58
CA ILE A 174 -6.22 16.95 -4.88
C ILE A 174 -6.08 17.82 -3.65
N SER A 175 -5.03 17.61 -2.85
CA SER A 175 -4.79 18.39 -1.63
C SER A 175 -4.58 19.87 -1.95
N THR A 176 -3.75 20.15 -2.95
CA THR A 176 -3.49 21.52 -3.44
C THR A 176 -4.74 22.14 -4.03
N SER A 177 -5.45 21.36 -4.84
CA SER A 177 -6.73 21.69 -5.45
C SER A 177 -7.71 22.19 -4.37
N PHE A 178 -7.95 21.39 -3.33
CA PHE A 178 -8.83 21.74 -2.21
C PHE A 178 -8.34 22.98 -1.45
N ALA A 179 -7.05 23.03 -1.10
CA ALA A 179 -6.45 24.15 -0.36
C ALA A 179 -6.60 25.49 -1.11
N VAL A 180 -6.20 25.55 -2.39
CA VAL A 180 -6.30 26.78 -3.20
C VAL A 180 -7.75 27.23 -3.34
N SER A 181 -8.69 26.30 -3.54
CA SER A 181 -10.13 26.65 -3.67
C SER A 181 -10.73 27.18 -2.38
N ARG A 182 -10.23 26.74 -1.23
CA ARG A 182 -10.61 27.28 0.07
C ARG A 182 -10.14 28.73 0.21
N TYR A 183 -8.89 29.03 -0.11
CA TYR A 183 -8.34 30.39 0.05
C TYR A 183 -8.81 31.38 -1.01
N LEU A 184 -9.01 30.98 -2.27
CA LEU A 184 -9.56 31.86 -3.30
C LEU A 184 -11.03 32.23 -3.07
N ARG A 185 -11.75 31.46 -2.24
CA ARG A 185 -13.13 31.77 -1.83
C ARG A 185 -13.20 32.81 -0.72
N LEU A 186 -12.16 32.90 0.12
CA LEU A 186 -12.07 33.92 1.15
C LEU A 186 -11.83 35.26 0.44
N LYS A 187 -12.67 36.26 0.73
CA LYS A 187 -12.50 37.61 0.15
C LYS A 187 -11.13 38.11 0.59
N ILE A 188 -10.28 38.46 -0.37
CA ILE A 188 -8.92 39.00 -0.15
C ILE A 188 -8.91 40.18 0.86
N TYR A 189 -10.06 40.86 1.04
CA TYR A 189 -10.24 41.94 2.01
C TYR A 189 -10.17 41.51 3.49
N ASP A 190 -10.46 40.26 3.84
CA ASP A 190 -10.37 39.78 5.24
C ASP A 190 -8.92 39.42 5.64
N LEU A 191 -7.96 39.50 4.71
CA LEU A 191 -6.54 39.27 4.95
C LEU A 191 -5.79 40.53 5.43
N TYR A 192 -6.50 41.66 5.55
CA TYR A 192 -5.99 42.96 6.02
C TYR A 192 -6.38 43.29 7.46
N ARG A 193 -6.97 42.34 8.19
CA ARG A 193 -7.34 42.49 9.61
C ARG A 193 -6.55 41.53 10.48
#